data_AF-A0A971S1J3-F1
#
_entry.id   AF-A0A971S1J3-F1
#
_cell.length_a   1.000
_cell.length_b   1.000
_cell.length_c   1.000
_cell.angle_alpha   90.00
_cell.angle_beta   90.00
_cell.angle_gamma   90.00
#
_symmetry.space_group_name_H-M   'P 1'
#
loop_
_entity.id
_entity.type
_entity.pdbx_description
1 polymer ?
#
loop_
_entity_poly.entity_id
_entity_poly.type
_entity_poly.pdbx_seq_one_letter_code
_entity_poly.pdbx_strand_id
1 'polypeptide(L)' 'MQIRHNITLDEDISQELEAIAGELGEKKSSVIEKALTVYFDFLDLKLVQKRMNDLKEGRDTVADAKEVWKELGI' A
#
# COMPACT_ATOMS: atom_id res chain seq x y z
N MET A 1 -10.11 -12.04 8.64
CA MET A 1 -10.86 -11.12 9.52
C MET A 1 -11.18 -9.88 8.70
N GLN A 2 -12.42 -9.40 8.65
CA GLN A 2 -12.77 -8.18 7.91
C GLN A 2 -12.91 -7.01 8.90
N ILE A 3 -12.29 -5.87 8.59
CA ILE A 3 -12.34 -4.64 9.39
C ILE A 3 -13.18 -3.62 8.63
N ARG A 4 -14.11 -2.96 9.33
CA ARG A 4 -14.96 -1.92 8.73
C ARG A 4 -14.27 -0.57 8.82
N HIS A 5 -14.18 0.11 7.68
CA HIS A 5 -13.76 1.50 7.59
C HIS A 5 -14.93 2.36 7.10
N ASN A 6 -15.09 3.53 7.71
CA ASN A 6 -15.98 4.57 7.21
C ASN A 6 -15.12 5.61 6.49
N ILE A 7 -15.44 5.91 5.24
CA ILE A 7 -14.72 6.87 4.41
C ILE A 7 -15.70 7.84 3.77
N THR A 8 -15.23 9.06 3.51
CA THR A 8 -15.96 10.04 2.70
C THR A 8 -15.32 10.08 1.33
N LEU A 9 -16.14 10.03 0.30
CA LEU A 9 -15.72 10.14 -1.10
C LEU A 9 -16.37 11.39 -1.71
N ASP A 10 -15.70 11.94 -2.71
CA ASP A 10 -16.32 12.92 -3.59
C ASP A 10 -17.56 12.31 -4.29
N GLU A 11 -18.55 13.15 -4.59
CA GLU A 11 -19.81 12.70 -5.18
C GLU A 11 -19.60 11.98 -6.52
N ASP A 12 -18.77 12.54 -7.40
CA ASP A 12 -18.55 11.99 -8.74
C ASP A 12 -17.88 10.61 -8.64
N ILE A 13 -16.89 10.47 -7.76
CA ILE A 13 -16.21 9.20 -7.50
C ILE A 13 -17.15 8.17 -6.88
N SER A 14 -18.04 8.62 -5.98
CA SER A 14 -19.05 7.74 -5.37
C SER A 14 -20.04 7.21 -6.42
N GLN A 15 -20.47 8.05 -7.35
CA GLN A 15 -21.37 7.65 -8.45
C GLN A 15 -20.68 6.67 -9.42
N GLU A 16 -19.43 6.94 -9.78
CA GLU A 16 -18.65 6.05 -10.64
C GLU A 16 -18.43 4.68 -9.99
N LEU A 17 -18.09 4.65 -8.69
CA LEU A 17 -17.98 3.40 -7.93
C LEU A 17 -19.29 2.60 -7.93
N GLU A 18 -20.44 3.26 -7.77
CA GLU A 18 -21.74 2.61 -7.83
C GLU A 18 -22.00 1.98 -9.20
N ALA A 19 -21.72 2.74 -10.28
CA ALA A 19 -21.92 2.28 -11.65
C ALA A 19 -21.04 1.06 -11.97
N ILE A 20 -19.73 1.14 -11.68
CA ILE A 20 -18.78 0.05 -11.93
C ILE A 20 -19.15 -1.18 -11.10
N ALA A 21 -19.46 -1.01 -9.80
CA ALA A 21 -19.85 -2.12 -8.95
C ALA A 21 -21.12 -2.80 -9.47
N GLY A 22 -22.10 -2.01 -9.92
CA GLY A 22 -23.34 -2.51 -10.52
C GLY A 22 -23.11 -3.30 -11.81
N GLU A 23 -22.29 -2.76 -12.73
CA GLU A 23 -21.99 -3.40 -14.01
C GLU A 23 -21.21 -4.72 -13.83
N LEU A 24 -20.29 -4.77 -12.87
CA LEU A 24 -19.52 -5.97 -12.54
C LEU A 24 -20.30 -6.98 -11.67
N GLY A 25 -21.46 -6.60 -11.13
CA GLY A 25 -22.20 -7.41 -10.16
C GLY A 25 -21.44 -7.63 -8.84
N GLU A 26 -20.56 -6.70 -8.47
CA GLU A 26 -19.72 -6.77 -7.29
C GLU A 26 -20.18 -5.81 -6.20
N LYS A 27 -19.77 -6.07 -4.95
CA LYS A 27 -19.97 -5.11 -3.86
C LYS A 27 -18.99 -3.94 -4.04
N LYS A 28 -19.45 -2.72 -3.82
CA LYS A 28 -18.60 -1.51 -3.73
C LYS A 28 -17.35 -1.71 -2.87
N SER A 29 -17.49 -2.36 -1.72
CA SER A 29 -16.37 -2.66 -0.83
C SER A 29 -15.31 -3.56 -1.47
N SER A 30 -15.70 -4.49 -2.34
CA SER A 30 -14.77 -5.36 -3.05
C SER A 30 -14.00 -4.60 -4.14
N VAL A 31 -14.68 -3.68 -4.84
CA VAL A 31 -14.04 -2.80 -5.82
C VAL A 31 -13.03 -1.88 -5.13
N ILE A 32 -13.41 -1.26 -4.00
CA ILE A 32 -12.51 -0.44 -3.18
C ILE A 32 -11.30 -1.26 -2.71
N GLU A 33 -11.52 -2.47 -2.19
CA GLU A 33 -10.44 -3.35 -1.72
C GLU A 33 -9.43 -3.65 -2.84
N LYS A 34 -9.91 -4.05 -4.02
CA LYS A 34 -9.06 -4.31 -5.19
C LYS A 34 -8.26 -3.06 -5.62
N ALA A 35 -8.93 -1.90 -5.65
CA ALA A 35 -8.28 -0.65 -6.01
C ALA A 35 -7.17 -0.27 -5.02
N LEU A 36 -7.44 -0.43 -3.71
CA LEU A 36 -6.44 -0.19 -2.67
C LEU A 36 -5.26 -1.17 -2.76
N THR A 37 -5.50 -2.46 -3.04
CA THR A 37 -4.43 -3.44 -3.26
C THR A 37 -3.50 -3.00 -4.39
N VAL A 38 -4.06 -2.66 -5.55
CA VAL A 38 -3.26 -2.22 -6.70
C VAL A 38 -2.49 -0.93 -6.40
N TYR A 39 -3.14 0.02 -5.70
CA TYR A 39 -2.48 1.27 -5.33
C TYR A 39 -1.33 1.05 -4.34
N PHE A 40 -1.51 0.16 -3.36
CA PHE A 40 -0.44 -0.18 -2.41
C PHE A 40 0.73 -0.89 -3.08
N ASP A 41 0.49 -1.83 -4.00
CA ASP A 41 1.57 -2.46 -4.77
C ASP A 41 2.41 -1.43 -5.54
N PHE A 42 1.74 -0.42 -6.13
CA PHE A 42 2.41 0.67 -6.81
C PHE A 42 3.20 1.58 -5.85
N LEU A 43 2.65 1.90 -4.68
CA LEU A 43 3.37 2.67 -3.67
C LEU A 43 4.58 1.92 -3.12
N ASP A 44 4.48 0.60 -2.92
CA ASP A 44 5.59 -0.24 -2.49
C ASP A 44 6.74 -0.19 -3.50
N LEU A 45 6.44 -0.25 -4.79
CA LEU A 45 7.46 -0.10 -5.84
C LEU A 45 8.18 1.26 -5.74
N LYS A 46 7.42 2.35 -5.55
CA LYS A 46 8.00 3.70 -5.38
C LYS A 46 8.87 3.78 -4.13
N LEU A 47 8.44 3.16 -3.04
CA LEU A 47 9.17 3.15 -1.79
C LEU A 47 10.49 2.37 -1.91
N VAL A 48 10.48 1.23 -2.61
CA VAL A 48 11.68 0.45 -2.92
C VAL A 48 12.66 1.28 -3.76
N GLN A 49 12.19 2.00 -4.78
CA GLN A 49 13.05 2.87 -5.59
C GLN A 49 13.69 3.98 -4.74
N LYS A 50 12.92 4.62 -3.86
CA LYS A 50 13.44 5.61 -2.93
C LYS A 50 14.53 5.02 -2.03
N ARG A 51 14.26 3.87 -1.38
CA ARG A 51 15.23 3.17 -0.51
C ARG A 51 16.51 2.82 -1.27
N MET A 52 16.38 2.35 -2.51
CA MET A 52 17.53 2.03 -3.35
C MET A 52 18.38 3.27 -3.67
N ASN A 53 17.75 4.43 -3.93
CA ASN A 53 18.47 5.68 -4.15
C ASN A 53 19.15 6.17 -2.87
N ASP A 54 18.46 6.09 -1.72
CA ASP A 54 19.02 6.46 -0.43
C ASP A 54 20.27 5.62 -0.10
N LEU A 55 20.26 4.32 -0.41
CA LEU A 55 21.44 3.46 -0.28
C LEU A 55 22.58 3.87 -1.23
N LYS A 56 22.27 4.17 -2.50
CA LYS A 56 23.29 4.61 -3.48
C LYS A 56 23.94 5.95 -3.12
N GLU A 57 23.16 6.86 -2.54
CA GLU A 57 23.60 8.19 -2.14
C GLU A 57 24.21 8.20 -0.72
N GLY A 58 24.29 7.04 -0.06
CA GLY A 58 24.86 6.90 1.29
C GLY A 58 24.01 7.51 2.41
N ARG A 59 22.73 7.80 2.13
CA ARG A 59 21.73 8.23 3.14
C ARG A 59 21.17 7.06 3.94
N ASP A 60 21.37 5.85 3.45
CA ASP A 60 20.98 4.59 4.09
C ASP A 60 22.12 3.58 3.98
N THR A 61 22.12 2.55 4.83
CA THR A 61 23.17 1.53 4.86
C THR A 61 22.60 0.12 4.99
N VAL A 62 23.33 -0.86 4.47
CA VAL A 62 23.04 -2.27 4.75
C VAL A 62 23.83 -2.65 5.99
N ALA A 63 23.13 -3.13 7.02
CA ALA A 63 23.75 -3.65 8.24
C ALA A 63 23.92 -5.17 8.17
N ASP A 64 25.02 -5.69 8.70
CA ASP A 64 25.21 -7.13 8.86
C ASP A 64 24.28 -7.65 9.97
N ALA A 65 23.51 -8.69 9.66
CA ALA A 65 22.52 -9.22 10.59
C ALA A 65 23.14 -9.70 11.92
N LYS A 66 24.37 -10.26 11.89
CA LYS A 66 25.04 -10.73 13.12
C LYS A 66 25.47 -9.56 13.99
N GLU A 67 25.95 -8.48 13.38
CA GLU A 67 26.28 -7.25 14.12
C GLU A 67 25.04 -6.67 14.79
N VAL A 68 23.93 -6.57 14.04
CA VAL A 68 22.65 -6.09 14.56
C VAL A 68 22.13 -6.97 15.70
N TRP A 69 22.15 -8.30 15.57
CA TRP A 69 21.72 -9.21 16.64
C TRP A 69 22.58 -9.09 17.89
N LYS A 70 23.90 -8.99 17.71
CA LYS A 70 24.83 -8.74 18.82
C LYS A 70 24.53 -7.42 19.53
N GLU A 71 24.22 -6.34 18.81
CA GLU A 71 23.82 -5.05 19.39
C GLU A 71 22.48 -5.12 20.12
N LEU A 72 21.52 -5.90 19.61
CA LEU A 72 20.20 -6.10 20.20
C LEU A 72 20.18 -7.11 21.36
N GLY A 73 21.28 -7.83 21.60
CA GLY A 73 21.40 -8.80 22.68
C GLY A 73 20.57 -10.07 22.47
N ILE A 74 20.33 -10.45 21.22
CA ILE A 74 19.60 -11.67 20.82
C ILE A 74 20.49 -12.64 20.05
#